data_AF-A0A4C2EIP9-F1
#
_entry.id   AF-A0A4C2EIP9-F1
#
_cell.length_a   1.000
_cell.length_b   1.000
_cell.length_c   1.000
_cell.angle_alpha   90.00
_cell.angle_beta   90.00
_cell.angle_gamma   90.00
#
_symmetry.space_group_name_H-M   'P 1'
#
loop_
_entity.id
_entity.type
_entity.pdbx_description
1 polymer ?
#
loop_
_entity_poly.entity_id
_entity_poly.type
_entity_poly.pdbx_seq_one_letter_code
_entity_poly.pdbx_strand_id
1 'polypeptide(L)' 'MADSLEEGSEITLSAGGQEATFAPPSQVEFEVKAEREGPENGDGELSIEVELEWPENATDTELSIE' A
#
# COMPACT_ATOMS: atom_id res chain seq x y z
N MET A 1 -8.09 7.15 5.00
CA MET A 1 -7.01 6.38 4.34
C MET A 1 -6.35 7.23 3.27
N ALA A 2 -7.10 7.87 2.36
CA ALA A 2 -6.54 8.86 1.42
C ALA A 2 -6.07 10.18 2.08
N ASP A 3 -6.72 10.64 3.15
CA ASP A 3 -6.34 11.89 3.87
C ASP A 3 -4.98 11.86 4.59
N SER A 4 -4.25 10.74 4.60
CA SER A 4 -3.01 10.58 5.37
C SER A 4 -1.74 10.61 4.51
N LEU A 5 -1.88 10.67 3.18
CA LEU A 5 -0.78 11.02 2.27
C LEU A 5 -0.84 12.55 2.03
N GLU A 6 -0.51 13.34 3.07
CA GLU A 6 -0.11 14.72 2.82
C GLU A 6 1.32 14.70 2.26
N GLU A 7 1.58 15.49 1.21
CA GLU A 7 2.83 15.56 0.42
C GLU A 7 4.11 15.09 1.16
N GLY A 8 4.69 13.98 0.71
CA GLY A 8 6.01 13.52 1.15
C GLY A 8 6.12 13.15 2.65
N SER A 9 4.99 13.00 3.34
CA SER A 9 4.98 12.61 4.75
C SER A 9 5.40 11.15 4.91
N GLU A 10 6.20 10.88 5.95
CA GLU A 10 6.62 9.54 6.28
C GLU A 10 5.40 8.67 6.65
N ILE A 11 5.19 7.60 5.89
CA ILE A 11 4.21 6.56 6.21
C ILE A 11 4.88 5.55 7.13
N THR A 12 4.29 5.31 8.29
CA THR A 12 4.74 4.24 9.20
C THR A 12 3.71 3.13 9.28
N LEU A 13 4.13 1.93 8.89
CA LEU A 13 3.36 0.69 9.06
C LEU A 13 3.82 0.01 10.35
N SER A 14 2.89 -0.31 11.25
CA SER A 14 3.17 -0.97 12.52
C SER A 14 2.34 -2.24 12.73
N ALA A 15 3.01 -3.33 13.11
CA ALA A 15 2.37 -4.62 13.39
C ALA A 15 3.19 -5.42 14.41
N GLY A 16 2.55 -5.88 15.50
CA GLY A 16 3.19 -6.80 16.46
C GLY A 16 4.48 -6.29 17.13
N GLY A 17 4.67 -4.97 17.24
CA GLY A 17 5.90 -4.35 17.75
C GLY A 17 7.00 -4.16 16.70
N GLN A 18 6.71 -4.46 15.43
CA GLN A 18 7.54 -4.14 14.29
C GLN A 18 7.04 -2.85 13.66
N GLU A 19 7.96 -2.00 13.22
CA GLU A 19 7.66 -0.75 12.53
C GLU A 19 8.51 -0.65 11.27
N ALA A 20 7.90 -0.13 10.20
CA ALA A 20 8.59 0.20 8.95
C ALA A 20 8.13 1.58 8.50
N THR A 21 9.09 2.46 8.23
CA THR A 21 8.84 3.85 7.84
C THR A 21 9.32 4.08 6.42
N PHE A 22 8.49 4.71 5.60
CA PHE A 22 8.71 4.98 4.19
C PHE A 22 8.40 6.44 3.88
N ALA A 23 9.19 7.07 3.02
CA ALA A 23 8.89 8.40 2.47
C ALA A 23 8.59 8.25 0.98
N PRO A 24 7.36 7.83 0.61
CA PRO A 24 7.00 7.72 -0.80
C PRO A 24 6.95 9.10 -1.46
N PRO A 25 7.25 9.17 -2.77
CA PRO A 25 7.02 10.37 -3.55
C PRO A 25 5.53 10.67 -3.63
N SER A 26 5.21 11.81 -4.23
CA SER A 26 3.84 12.23 -4.38
C SER A 26 3.04 11.29 -5.29
N GLN A 27 3.64 10.77 -6.36
CA GLN A 27 2.98 9.83 -7.24
C GLN A 27 3.46 8.41 -6.97
N VAL A 28 2.54 7.53 -6.61
CA VAL A 28 2.78 6.09 -6.41
C VAL A 28 1.79 5.30 -7.24
N GLU A 29 2.25 4.20 -7.83
CA GLU A 29 1.34 3.19 -8.37
C GLU A 29 0.79 2.37 -7.20
N PHE A 30 -0.51 2.07 -7.24
CA PHE A 30 -1.19 1.34 -6.19
C PHE A 30 -1.96 0.17 -6.78
N GLU A 31 -1.71 -1.03 -6.27
CA GLU A 31 -2.44 -2.23 -6.64
C GLU A 31 -3.07 -2.87 -5.40
N VAL A 32 -4.34 -3.29 -5.53
CA VAL A 32 -5.05 -4.07 -4.51
C VAL A 32 -5.55 -5.34 -5.13
N LYS A 33 -5.17 -6.46 -4.53
CA LYS A 33 -5.71 -7.78 -4.85
C LYS A 33 -6.46 -8.31 -3.65
N ALA A 34 -7.66 -8.81 -3.91
CA ALA A 34 -8.47 -9.50 -2.90
C ALA A 34 -8.82 -10.87 -3.46
N GLU A 35 -8.47 -11.91 -2.71
CA GLU A 35 -8.63 -13.29 -3.14
C GLU A 35 -9.37 -14.12 -2.10
N ARG A 36 -10.07 -15.14 -2.59
CA ARG A 36 -10.62 -16.20 -1.78
C ARG A 36 -10.00 -17.50 -2.24
N GLU A 37 -9.08 -18.02 -1.45
CA GLU A 37 -8.43 -19.29 -1.74
C GLU A 37 -9.16 -20.45 -1.04
N GLY A 38 -9.07 -21.65 -1.61
CA GLY A 38 -9.69 -22.86 -1.08
C GLY A 38 -10.86 -23.40 -1.92
N PRO A 39 -11.54 -24.44 -1.42
CA PRO A 39 -12.53 -25.20 -2.21
C PRO A 39 -13.75 -24.37 -2.62
N GLU A 40 -14.31 -24.68 -3.79
CA GLU A 40 -15.53 -24.03 -4.32
C GLU A 40 -16.75 -24.18 -3.39
N ASN A 41 -16.84 -25.30 -2.67
CA ASN A 41 -17.97 -25.65 -1.79
C ASN A 41 -17.52 -25.96 -0.35
N GLY A 42 -16.55 -25.21 0.18
CA GLY A 42 -16.12 -25.32 1.57
C GLY A 42 -15.56 -24.01 2.09
N ASP A 43 -15.22 -23.97 3.38
CA ASP A 43 -14.57 -22.79 3.96
C ASP A 43 -13.21 -22.55 3.29
N GLY A 44 -12.96 -21.28 2.96
CA GLY A 44 -11.75 -20.82 2.29
C GLY A 44 -11.10 -19.71 3.09
N GLU A 45 -9.94 -19.29 2.63
CA GLU A 45 -9.17 -18.20 3.23
C GLU A 45 -9.39 -16.94 2.40
N LEU A 46 -9.63 -15.82 3.06
CA LEU A 46 -9.71 -14.51 2.42
C LEU A 46 -8.38 -13.80 2.63
N SER A 47 -7.76 -13.37 1.55
CA SER A 47 -6.53 -12.57 1.57
C SER A 47 -6.78 -11.22 0.90
N ILE A 48 -6.07 -10.21 1.40
CA ILE A 48 -5.92 -8.92 0.73
C ILE A 48 -4.43 -8.64 0.66
N GLU A 49 -3.95 -8.33 -0.54
CA GLU A 49 -2.61 -7.83 -0.80
C GLU A 49 -2.70 -6.37 -1.24
N VAL A 50 -1.80 -5.55 -0.68
CA VAL A 50 -1.68 -4.13 -1.00
C VAL A 50 -0.25 -3.89 -1.44
N GLU A 51 -0.07 -3.46 -2.68
CA GLU A 51 1.22 -3.10 -3.25
C GLU A 51 1.26 -1.60 -3.55
N LEU A 52 2.41 -0.99 -3.26
CA LEU A 52 2.72 0.39 -3.61
C LEU A 52 4.09 0.39 -4.30
N GLU A 53 4.17 0.92 -5.52
CA GLU A 53 5.40 0.99 -6.30
C GLU A 53 5.74 2.43 -6.68
N TRP A 54 7.02 2.79 -6.57
CA TRP A 54 7.55 4.05 -7.08
C TRP A 54 9.05 3.99 -7.39
N PRO A 55 9.57 4.85 -8.28
CA PRO A 55 11.01 4.94 -8.53
C PRO A 55 11.77 5.46 -7.29
N GLU A 56 12.89 4.84 -6.95
CA GLU A 56 13.73 5.21 -5.79
C GLU A 56 14.18 6.70 -5.81
N ASN A 57 14.27 7.30 -6.99
CA ASN A 57 14.71 8.68 -7.19
C ASN A 57 13.60 9.60 -7.72
N ALA A 58 12.33 9.23 -7.55
CA ALA A 58 11.21 10.09 -7.92
C ALA A 58 11.24 11.37 -7.07
N THR A 59 11.32 12.52 -7.74
CA THR A 59 11.32 13.85 -7.11
C THR A 59 10.03 14.63 -7.36
N ASP A 60 9.03 13.98 -7.97
CA ASP A 60 7.78 14.66 -8.31
C ASP A 60 7.01 15.01 -7.04
N THR A 61 6.38 16.18 -7.06
CA THR A 61 5.80 16.86 -5.89
C THR A 61 4.28 16.88 -5.90
N GLU A 62 3.62 16.46 -6.99
CA GLU A 62 2.15 16.44 -7.06
C GLU A 62 1.60 15.03 -6.82
N LEU A 63 0.78 14.84 -5.78
CA LEU A 63 0.24 13.51 -5.44
C LEU A 63 -0.94 13.17 -6.35
N SER A 64 -0.85 12.07 -7.09
CA SER A 64 -1.94 11.50 -7.86
C SER A 64 -1.92 9.98 -7.72
N ILE A 65 -3.07 9.40 -7.40
CA ILE A 65 -3.30 7.95 -7.41
C ILE A 65 -4.05 7.66 -8.71
N GLU A 66 -3.45 6.88 -9.61
CA GLU A 66 -4.08 6.43 -10.86
C GLU A 66 -4.84 5.10 -10.67
#